data_AF-A0AAJ1BIT7-F1
#
_entry.id   AF-A0AAJ1BIT7-F1
#
_cell.length_a   1.000
_cell.length_b   1.000
_cell.length_c   1.000
_cell.angle_alpha   90.00
_cell.angle_beta   90.00
_cell.angle_gamma   90.00
#
_symmetry.space_group_name_H-M   'P 1'
#
loop_
_entity.id
_entity.type
_entity.pdbx_description
1 polymer ?
#
loop_
_entity_poly.entity_id
_entity_poly.type
_entity_poly.pdbx_seq_one_letter_code
_entity_poly.pdbx_strand_id
1 'polypeptide(L)'
;MAIADTPTRGRRSKVDLLPDDIRKRLDAGLRDGSIQQIDLLDEINALIKAAGLPEEQQLSRAGLNRYASKMEAVGKSLREMREITQVWTAELGDKPTGEVTKLILEMARSQLFKALLNESQSGEIADVGMIKEAMLAVQRLESAAMASHKREKENRAVFAQEAAAAAEKVAKRQGLTAEGVAAFKREILGIA
;
A
#
# COMPACT_ATOMS: atom_id res chain seq x y z
N MET A 1 -35.05 -2.11 15.63
CA MET A 1 -34.05 -3.18 15.51
C MET A 1 -33.56 -3.17 14.07
N ALA A 2 -32.45 -2.50 13.80
CA ALA A 2 -31.89 -2.44 12.45
C ALA A 2 -31.16 -3.77 12.17
N ILE A 3 -31.60 -4.47 11.14
CA ILE A 3 -30.98 -5.72 10.71
C ILE A 3 -29.66 -5.30 10.03
N ALA A 4 -28.54 -5.50 10.72
CA ALA A 4 -27.23 -5.36 10.12
C ALA A 4 -27.11 -6.43 9.02
N ASP A 5 -27.08 -5.97 7.76
CA ASP A 5 -26.90 -6.81 6.60
C ASP A 5 -25.48 -7.40 6.67
N THR A 6 -25.39 -8.60 7.24
CA THR A 6 -24.12 -9.33 7.36
C THR A 6 -23.71 -9.68 5.95
N PRO A 7 -22.55 -9.22 5.42
CA PRO A 7 -22.13 -9.55 4.09
C PRO A 7 -21.78 -11.05 4.06
N THR A 8 -22.79 -11.88 3.78
CA THR A 8 -22.55 -13.25 3.37
C THR A 8 -21.73 -13.18 2.09
N ARG A 9 -20.83 -14.15 1.86
CA ARG A 9 -19.94 -14.17 0.68
C ARG A 9 -20.70 -14.17 -0.66
N GLY A 10 -22.04 -14.20 -0.62
CA GLY A 10 -22.93 -14.31 -1.75
C GLY A 10 -22.70 -15.61 -2.50
N ARG A 11 -23.62 -15.97 -3.39
CA ARG A 11 -23.26 -16.94 -4.42
C ARG A 11 -22.13 -16.32 -5.25
N ARG A 12 -21.01 -17.03 -5.40
CA ARG A 12 -19.89 -16.58 -6.26
C ARG A 12 -20.44 -16.16 -7.62
N SER A 13 -20.01 -15.01 -8.13
CA SER A 13 -20.48 -14.55 -9.44
C SER A 13 -19.97 -15.49 -10.54
N LYS A 14 -20.61 -15.49 -11.72
CA LYS A 14 -20.11 -16.28 -12.86
C LYS A 14 -18.69 -15.88 -13.25
N VAL A 15 -18.38 -14.59 -13.16
CA VAL A 15 -17.00 -14.07 -13.35
C VAL A 15 -16.05 -14.69 -12.34
N ASP A 16 -16.49 -14.86 -11.08
CA ASP A 16 -15.70 -15.51 -10.02
C ASP A 16 -15.47 -17.00 -10.22
N LEU A 17 -16.17 -17.63 -11.15
CA LEU A 17 -16.05 -19.05 -11.46
C LEU A 17 -15.30 -19.30 -12.78
N LEU A 18 -14.96 -18.25 -13.53
CA LEU A 18 -14.17 -18.38 -14.74
C LEU A 18 -12.76 -18.91 -14.45
N PRO A 19 -12.23 -19.79 -15.33
CA PRO A 19 -10.81 -20.11 -15.38
C PRO A 19 -9.93 -18.86 -15.41
N ASP A 20 -8.73 -18.98 -14.84
CA ASP A 20 -7.83 -17.85 -14.62
C ASP A 20 -7.38 -17.15 -15.91
N ASP A 21 -7.19 -17.90 -16.99
CA ASP A 21 -6.84 -17.38 -18.32
C ASP A 21 -7.97 -16.52 -18.92
N ILE A 22 -9.20 -17.01 -18.87
CA ILE A 22 -10.39 -16.29 -19.36
C ILE A 22 -10.65 -15.05 -18.50
N ARG A 23 -10.53 -15.19 -17.17
CA ARG A 23 -10.67 -14.05 -16.25
C ARG A 23 -9.61 -12.99 -16.49
N LYS A 24 -8.33 -13.37 -16.62
CA LYS A 24 -7.25 -12.42 -16.91
C LYS A 24 -7.50 -11.67 -18.21
N ARG A 25 -8.05 -12.34 -19.22
CA ARG A 25 -8.44 -11.69 -20.47
C ARG A 25 -9.56 -10.67 -20.26
N LEU A 26 -10.59 -11.04 -19.52
CA LEU A 26 -11.69 -10.15 -19.17
C LEU A 26 -11.18 -8.91 -18.42
N ASP A 27 -10.33 -9.12 -17.41
CA ASP A 27 -9.75 -8.04 -16.61
C ASP A 27 -8.87 -7.10 -17.44
N ALA A 28 -8.10 -7.65 -18.38
CA ALA A 28 -7.26 -6.88 -19.29
C ALA A 28 -8.12 -6.03 -20.24
N GLY A 29 -9.16 -6.63 -20.85
CA GLY A 29 -10.07 -5.91 -21.74
C GLY A 29 -10.82 -4.78 -21.04
N LEU A 30 -11.30 -5.01 -19.82
CA LEU A 30 -11.97 -3.98 -19.02
C LEU A 30 -11.03 -2.85 -18.59
N ARG A 31 -9.75 -3.14 -18.34
CA ARG A 31 -8.75 -2.13 -17.97
C ARG A 31 -8.29 -1.31 -19.16
N ASP A 32 -8.10 -1.95 -20.30
CA ASP A 32 -7.64 -1.32 -21.53
C ASP A 32 -8.71 -0.39 -22.11
N GLY A 33 -9.98 -0.84 -22.11
CA GLY A 33 -11.11 -0.01 -22.52
C GLY A 33 -11.13 0.38 -24.00
N SER A 34 -10.26 -0.20 -24.83
CA SER A 34 -10.17 0.09 -26.27
C SER A 34 -11.32 -0.51 -27.09
N ILE A 35 -11.97 -1.56 -26.57
CA ILE A 35 -13.10 -2.24 -27.20
C ILE A 35 -14.39 -2.03 -26.42
N GLN A 36 -15.54 -2.11 -27.09
CA GLN A 36 -16.82 -1.97 -26.40
C GLN A 36 -17.06 -3.17 -25.48
N GLN A 37 -17.74 -2.94 -24.35
CA GLN A 37 -18.06 -4.00 -23.41
C GLN A 37 -18.90 -5.13 -24.05
N ILE A 38 -19.68 -4.82 -25.09
CA ILE A 38 -20.43 -5.86 -25.81
C ILE A 38 -19.53 -6.78 -26.62
N ASP A 39 -18.54 -6.21 -27.31
CA ASP A 39 -17.57 -7.00 -28.09
C ASP A 39 -16.71 -7.86 -27.15
N LEU A 40 -16.30 -7.29 -26.01
CA LEU A 40 -15.60 -8.03 -24.97
C LEU A 40 -16.47 -9.16 -24.38
N LEU A 41 -17.77 -8.93 -24.20
CA LEU A 41 -18.68 -9.97 -23.72
C LEU A 41 -18.75 -11.15 -24.69
N ASP A 42 -18.91 -10.86 -25.97
CA ASP A 42 -19.02 -11.87 -27.02
C ASP A 42 -17.73 -12.68 -27.12
N GLU A 43 -16.58 -12.01 -27.05
CA GLU A 43 -15.27 -12.65 -27.03
C GLU A 43 -15.08 -13.57 -25.81
N ILE A 44 -15.42 -13.10 -24.61
CA ILE A 44 -15.29 -13.91 -23.39
C ILE A 44 -16.22 -15.12 -23.45
N ASN A 45 -17.45 -14.96 -23.95
CA ASN A 45 -18.37 -16.08 -24.11
C ASN A 45 -17.90 -17.08 -25.19
N ALA A 46 -17.22 -16.62 -26.24
CA ALA A 46 -16.58 -17.50 -27.21
C ALA A 46 -15.43 -18.32 -26.58
N LEU A 47 -14.61 -17.71 -25.72
CA LEU A 47 -13.57 -18.41 -24.96
C LEU A 47 -14.15 -19.42 -23.98
N ILE A 48 -15.23 -19.07 -23.27
CA ILE A 48 -15.95 -19.99 -22.36
C ILE A 48 -16.43 -21.23 -23.13
N LYS A 49 -17.01 -21.02 -24.32
CA LYS A 49 -17.46 -22.12 -25.20
C LYS A 49 -16.31 -22.96 -25.71
N ALA A 50 -15.22 -22.33 -26.15
CA ALA A 50 -14.03 -23.03 -26.64
C ALA A 50 -13.34 -23.87 -25.55
N ALA A 51 -13.42 -23.42 -24.29
CA ALA A 51 -12.93 -24.16 -23.13
C ALA A 51 -13.85 -25.33 -22.70
N GLY A 52 -14.99 -25.55 -23.39
CA GLY A 52 -15.93 -26.62 -23.08
C GLY A 52 -16.71 -26.42 -21.78
N LEU A 53 -16.81 -25.18 -21.29
CA LEU A 53 -17.57 -24.88 -20.08
C LEU A 53 -19.09 -24.90 -20.36
N PRO A 54 -19.91 -25.25 -19.35
CA PRO A 54 -21.37 -25.23 -19.48
C PRO A 54 -21.91 -23.86 -19.89
N GLU A 55 -23.02 -23.84 -20.65
CA GLU A 55 -23.66 -22.59 -21.08
C GLU A 55 -24.08 -21.72 -19.87
N GLU A 56 -24.39 -22.34 -18.72
CA GLU A 56 -24.72 -21.58 -17.52
C GLU A 56 -23.55 -20.72 -17.01
N GLN A 57 -22.30 -20.99 -17.42
CA GLN A 57 -21.14 -20.16 -17.08
C GLN A 57 -20.96 -18.95 -17.99
N GLN A 58 -21.66 -18.88 -19.12
CA GLN A 58 -21.63 -17.71 -19.98
C GLN A 58 -22.07 -16.47 -19.21
N LEU A 59 -21.33 -15.39 -19.45
CA LEU A 59 -21.57 -14.10 -18.85
C LEU A 59 -22.78 -13.46 -19.52
N SER A 60 -23.56 -12.73 -18.72
CA SER A 60 -24.60 -11.85 -19.24
C SER A 60 -24.12 -10.40 -19.25
N ARG A 61 -24.76 -9.55 -20.07
CA ARG A 61 -24.51 -8.10 -20.09
C ARG A 61 -24.57 -7.48 -18.69
N ALA A 62 -25.59 -7.82 -17.91
CA ALA A 62 -25.74 -7.32 -16.53
C ALA A 62 -24.64 -7.86 -15.58
N GLY A 63 -24.19 -9.10 -15.78
CA GLY A 63 -23.08 -9.67 -15.02
C GLY A 63 -21.75 -8.97 -15.30
N LEU A 64 -21.46 -8.74 -16.58
CA LEU A 64 -20.29 -7.98 -17.01
C LEU A 64 -20.32 -6.55 -16.50
N ASN A 65 -21.45 -5.85 -16.64
CA ASN A 65 -21.58 -4.46 -16.22
C ASN A 65 -21.32 -4.29 -14.71
N ARG A 66 -21.92 -5.15 -13.85
CA ARG A 66 -21.65 -5.13 -12.41
C ARG A 66 -20.18 -5.35 -12.09
N TYR A 67 -19.52 -6.26 -12.82
CA TYR A 67 -18.11 -6.54 -12.63
C TYR A 67 -17.24 -5.36 -13.07
N ALA A 68 -17.52 -4.78 -14.23
CA ALA A 68 -16.85 -3.59 -14.76
C ALA A 68 -16.99 -2.39 -13.81
N SER A 69 -18.19 -2.13 -13.28
CA SER A 69 -18.42 -1.06 -12.29
C SER A 69 -17.62 -1.28 -11.00
N LYS A 70 -17.52 -2.53 -10.52
CA LYS A 70 -16.68 -2.86 -9.36
C LYS A 70 -15.20 -2.62 -9.64
N MET A 71 -14.73 -3.04 -10.82
CA MET A 71 -13.35 -2.79 -11.24
C MET A 71 -13.04 -1.30 -11.36
N GLU A 72 -13.96 -0.51 -11.93
CA GLU A 72 -13.78 0.93 -12.09
C GLU A 72 -13.74 1.65 -10.74
N ALA A 73 -14.57 1.25 -9.76
CA ALA A 73 -14.52 1.81 -8.42
C ALA A 73 -13.15 1.57 -7.74
N VAL A 74 -12.60 0.36 -7.88
CA VAL A 74 -11.25 0.03 -7.37
C VAL A 74 -10.17 0.78 -8.16
N GLY A 75 -10.31 0.87 -9.49
CA GLY A 75 -9.38 1.56 -10.37
C GLY A 75 -9.30 3.05 -10.09
N LYS A 76 -10.45 3.70 -9.85
CA LYS A 76 -10.55 5.11 -9.44
C LYS A 76 -9.79 5.36 -8.14
N SER A 77 -10.06 4.56 -7.11
CA SER A 77 -9.36 4.67 -5.82
C SER A 77 -7.84 4.49 -5.96
N LEU A 78 -7.38 3.57 -6.82
CA LEU A 78 -5.95 3.38 -7.11
C LEU A 78 -5.30 4.56 -7.83
N ARG A 79 -6.01 5.23 -8.76
CA ARG A 79 -5.49 6.43 -9.43
C ARG A 79 -5.37 7.60 -8.43
N GLU A 80 -6.41 7.82 -7.63
CA GLU A 80 -6.39 8.83 -6.55
C GLU A 80 -5.24 8.57 -5.56
N MET A 81 -5.04 7.33 -5.13
CA MET A 81 -3.90 6.97 -4.27
C MET A 81 -2.55 7.24 -4.94
N ARG A 82 -2.40 7.01 -6.25
CA ARG A 82 -1.15 7.31 -6.96
C ARG A 82 -0.90 8.81 -7.08
N GLU A 83 -1.92 9.60 -7.37
CA GLU A 83 -1.83 11.06 -7.41
C GLU A 83 -1.41 11.61 -6.05
N ILE A 84 -2.06 11.14 -4.97
CA ILE A 84 -1.66 11.44 -3.59
C ILE A 84 -0.20 11.02 -3.37
N THR A 85 0.17 9.78 -3.67
CA THR A 85 1.55 9.30 -3.48
C THR A 85 2.57 10.14 -4.25
N GLN A 86 2.25 10.58 -5.47
CA GLN A 86 3.14 11.42 -6.29
C GLN A 86 3.32 12.81 -5.69
N VAL A 87 2.22 13.47 -5.32
CA VAL A 87 2.27 14.78 -4.63
C VAL A 87 3.11 14.68 -3.36
N TRP A 88 2.92 13.61 -2.59
CA TRP A 88 3.63 13.43 -1.32
C TRP A 88 5.09 13.05 -1.52
N THR A 89 5.40 12.26 -2.56
CA THR A 89 6.78 11.99 -2.94
C THR A 89 7.49 13.26 -3.39
N ALA A 90 6.80 14.17 -4.09
CA ALA A 90 7.35 15.46 -4.48
C ALA A 90 7.55 16.41 -3.27
N GLU A 91 6.62 16.43 -2.33
CA GLU A 91 6.69 17.27 -1.11
C GLU A 91 7.66 16.74 -0.05
N LEU A 92 7.88 15.43 -0.01
CA LEU A 92 8.55 14.74 1.10
C LEU A 92 9.77 13.91 0.67
N GLY A 93 10.08 13.86 -0.63
CA GLY A 93 11.10 12.97 -1.20
C GLY A 93 12.51 13.18 -0.64
N ASP A 94 12.83 14.39 -0.20
CA ASP A 94 14.12 14.73 0.40
C ASP A 94 14.13 14.61 1.94
N LYS A 95 12.99 14.27 2.55
CA LYS A 95 12.92 14.13 4.00
C LYS A 95 13.36 12.73 4.44
N PRO A 96 14.09 12.60 5.56
CA PRO A 96 14.37 11.30 6.15
C PRO A 96 13.07 10.48 6.28
N THR A 97 13.10 9.18 5.98
CA THR A 97 11.95 8.25 6.01
C THR A 97 11.10 8.38 7.29
N GLY A 98 11.75 8.74 8.39
CA GLY A 98 11.14 9.09 9.66
C GLY A 98 10.18 10.27 9.66
N GLU A 99 10.59 11.37 9.03
CA GLU A 99 9.82 12.60 8.95
C GLU A 99 8.60 12.42 8.03
N VAL A 100 8.74 11.64 6.96
CA VAL A 100 7.63 11.23 6.08
C VAL A 100 6.59 10.43 6.87
N THR A 101 7.04 9.44 7.65
CA THR A 101 6.14 8.59 8.44
C THR A 101 5.40 9.38 9.52
N LYS A 102 6.08 10.33 10.19
CA LYS A 102 5.46 11.25 11.15
C LYS A 102 4.38 12.11 10.49
N LEU A 103 4.62 12.64 9.29
CA LEU A 103 3.63 13.46 8.60
C LEU A 103 2.38 12.67 8.20
N ILE A 104 2.55 11.47 7.65
CA ILE A 104 1.43 10.57 7.32
C ILE A 104 0.57 10.30 8.55
N LEU A 105 1.21 10.07 9.70
CA LEU A 105 0.53 9.83 10.96
C LEU A 105 -0.27 11.05 11.45
N GLU A 106 0.32 12.24 11.42
CA GLU A 106 -0.39 13.47 11.81
C GLU A 106 -1.58 13.76 10.89
N MET A 107 -1.44 13.47 9.60
CA MET A 107 -2.53 13.62 8.63
C MET A 107 -3.64 12.58 8.84
N ALA A 108 -3.29 11.33 9.14
CA ALA A 108 -4.26 10.30 9.51
C ALA A 108 -5.04 10.68 10.78
N ARG A 109 -4.36 11.23 11.79
CA ARG A 109 -5.01 11.78 13.00
C ARG A 109 -5.95 12.94 12.66
N SER A 110 -5.52 13.87 11.80
CA SER A 110 -6.35 14.99 11.37
C SER A 110 -7.61 14.54 10.64
N GLN A 111 -7.50 13.56 9.73
CA GLN A 111 -8.65 13.02 9.01
C GLN A 111 -9.59 12.26 9.94
N LEU A 112 -9.06 11.47 10.87
CA LEU A 112 -9.87 10.81 11.89
C LEU A 112 -10.60 11.85 12.76
N PHE A 113 -9.91 12.91 13.20
CA PHE A 113 -10.54 13.99 13.96
C PHE A 113 -11.66 14.68 13.18
N LYS A 114 -11.45 14.94 11.88
CA LYS A 114 -12.48 15.50 10.99
C LYS A 114 -13.67 14.55 10.84
N ALA A 115 -13.43 13.26 10.70
CA ALA A 115 -14.49 12.26 10.64
C ALA A 115 -15.33 12.28 11.93
N LEU A 116 -14.70 12.27 13.10
CA LEU A 116 -15.38 12.36 14.40
C LEU A 116 -16.20 13.65 14.55
N LEU A 117 -15.66 14.78 14.08
CA LEU A 117 -16.34 16.07 14.14
C LEU A 117 -17.55 16.11 13.20
N ASN A 118 -17.42 15.58 11.98
CA ASN A 118 -18.50 15.54 10.99
C ASN A 118 -19.63 14.59 11.43
N GLU A 119 -19.29 13.47 12.05
CA GLU A 119 -20.24 12.49 12.61
C GLU A 119 -20.97 13.09 13.82
N SER A 120 -20.27 13.83 14.68
CA SER A 120 -20.90 14.63 15.75
C SER A 120 -21.87 15.71 15.24
N GLN A 121 -21.70 16.20 14.00
CA GLN A 121 -22.59 17.20 13.39
C GLN A 121 -23.80 16.60 12.67
N SER A 122 -23.71 15.35 12.20
CA SER A 122 -24.83 14.63 11.58
C SER A 122 -25.81 14.03 12.60
N GLY A 123 -25.47 14.05 13.89
CA GLY A 123 -26.31 13.51 14.96
C GLY A 123 -26.21 11.99 15.14
N GLU A 124 -25.39 11.32 14.33
CA GLU A 124 -24.99 9.93 14.56
C GLU A 124 -23.81 9.90 15.53
N ILE A 125 -23.92 9.13 16.62
CA ILE A 125 -22.80 8.95 17.54
C ILE A 125 -21.80 8.04 16.85
N ALA A 126 -20.61 8.57 16.56
CA ALA A 126 -19.49 7.78 16.08
C ALA A 126 -19.32 6.51 16.91
N ASP A 127 -19.35 5.35 16.26
CA ASP A 127 -19.23 4.06 16.95
C ASP A 127 -17.88 4.02 17.68
N VAL A 128 -17.93 4.04 19.02
CA VAL A 128 -16.77 3.99 19.90
C VAL A 128 -15.86 2.80 19.55
N GLY A 129 -16.41 1.71 19.03
CA GLY A 129 -15.66 0.58 18.49
C GLY A 129 -14.78 0.96 17.29
N MET A 130 -15.33 1.69 16.31
CA MET A 130 -14.60 2.15 15.13
C MET A 130 -13.49 3.14 15.49
N ILE A 131 -13.74 4.05 16.43
CA ILE A 131 -12.74 4.99 16.96
C ILE A 131 -11.58 4.23 17.59
N LYS A 132 -11.90 3.24 18.44
CA LYS A 132 -10.91 2.40 19.11
C LYS A 132 -10.07 1.62 18.10
N GLU A 133 -10.68 1.04 17.07
CA GLU A 133 -9.95 0.32 16.02
C GLU A 133 -9.03 1.24 15.21
N ALA A 134 -9.50 2.43 14.86
CA ALA A 134 -8.69 3.43 14.18
C ALA A 134 -7.49 3.86 15.04
N MET A 135 -7.70 4.12 16.34
CA MET A 135 -6.63 4.43 17.30
C MET A 135 -5.61 3.28 17.42
N LEU A 136 -6.08 2.03 17.47
CA LEU A 136 -5.20 0.86 17.51
C LEU A 136 -4.39 0.70 16.20
N ALA A 137 -4.99 1.01 15.05
CA ALA A 137 -4.29 0.99 13.77
C ALA A 137 -3.19 2.07 13.72
N VAL A 138 -3.49 3.28 14.18
CA VAL A 138 -2.54 4.39 14.35
C VAL A 138 -1.39 3.99 15.28
N GLN A 139 -1.69 3.41 16.45
CA GLN A 139 -0.69 2.94 17.41
C GLN A 139 0.23 1.85 16.84
N ARG A 140 -0.32 0.92 16.04
CA ARG A 140 0.46 -0.12 15.37
C ARG A 140 1.38 0.45 14.31
N LEU A 141 0.90 1.42 13.52
CA LEU A 141 1.71 2.12 12.54
C LEU A 141 2.86 2.88 13.19
N GLU A 142 2.60 3.58 14.31
CA GLU A 142 3.64 4.24 15.12
C GLU A 142 4.70 3.26 15.62
N SER A 143 4.27 2.12 16.16
CA SER A 143 5.16 1.09 16.68
C SER A 143 6.04 0.50 15.57
N ALA A 144 5.48 0.25 14.38
CA ALA A 144 6.21 -0.23 13.22
C ALA A 144 7.23 0.81 12.71
N ALA A 145 6.84 2.09 12.67
CA ALA A 145 7.72 3.19 12.31
C ALA A 145 8.91 3.31 13.27
N MET A 146 8.66 3.27 14.57
CA MET A 146 9.68 3.30 15.62
C MET A 146 10.64 2.11 15.52
N ALA A 147 10.12 0.91 15.29
CA ALA A 147 10.96 -0.28 15.07
C ALA A 147 11.81 -0.14 13.81
N SER A 148 11.27 0.45 12.74
CA SER A 148 12.03 0.72 11.51
C SER A 148 13.16 1.72 11.72
N HIS A 149 12.89 2.81 12.43
CA HIS A 149 13.89 3.79 12.79
C HIS A 149 15.00 3.24 13.68
N LYS A 150 14.63 2.40 14.66
CA LYS A 150 15.60 1.74 15.52
C LYS A 150 16.53 0.85 14.69
N ARG A 151 15.96 0.03 13.80
CA ARG A 151 16.73 -0.82 12.86
C ARG A 151 17.63 0.01 11.94
N GLU A 152 17.16 1.13 11.43
CA GLU A 152 17.96 2.02 10.58
C GLU A 152 19.16 2.61 11.34
N LYS A 153 18.95 3.08 12.58
CA LYS A 153 20.03 3.57 13.45
C LYS A 153 21.04 2.46 13.76
N GLU A 154 20.57 1.27 14.08
CA GLU A 154 21.40 0.09 14.33
C GLU A 154 22.24 -0.25 13.09
N ASN A 155 21.61 -0.33 11.91
CA ASN A 155 22.32 -0.58 10.65
C ASN A 155 23.36 0.49 10.34
N ARG A 156 23.05 1.77 10.57
CA ARG A 156 24.00 2.87 10.35
C ARG A 156 25.18 2.82 11.33
N ALA A 157 24.94 2.44 12.58
CA ALA A 157 26.00 2.25 13.57
C ALA A 157 26.89 1.06 13.20
N VAL A 158 26.31 -0.08 12.79
CA VAL A 158 27.05 -1.24 12.30
C VAL A 158 27.89 -0.86 11.08
N PHE A 159 27.29 -0.19 10.10
CA PHE A 159 27.99 0.27 8.90
C PHE A 159 29.14 1.23 9.23
N ALA A 160 28.93 2.18 10.16
CA ALA A 160 29.99 3.10 10.59
C ALA A 160 31.13 2.35 11.30
N GLN A 161 30.83 1.32 12.09
CA GLN A 161 31.85 0.46 12.71
C GLN A 161 32.63 -0.35 11.67
N GLU A 162 31.94 -0.92 10.68
CA GLU A 162 32.58 -1.66 9.57
C GLU A 162 33.46 -0.74 8.73
N ALA A 163 32.98 0.45 8.38
CA ALA A 163 33.73 1.48 7.66
C ALA A 163 34.96 1.93 8.45
N ALA A 164 34.82 2.17 9.75
CA ALA A 164 35.91 2.54 10.64
C ALA A 164 36.98 1.43 10.72
N ALA A 165 36.57 0.16 10.81
CA ALA A 165 37.48 -0.99 10.82
C ALA A 165 38.20 -1.20 9.48
N ALA A 166 37.50 -0.97 8.35
CA ALA A 166 38.09 -1.03 7.02
C ALA A 166 39.11 0.11 6.82
N ALA A 167 38.75 1.34 7.20
CA ALA A 167 39.63 2.50 7.15
C ALA A 167 40.87 2.32 8.01
N GLU A 168 40.74 1.75 9.21
CA GLU A 168 41.88 1.42 10.09
C GLU A 168 42.88 0.47 9.40
N LYS A 169 42.39 -0.57 8.70
CA LYS A 169 43.25 -1.51 7.96
C LYS A 169 44.00 -0.81 6.82
N VAL A 170 43.32 0.06 6.07
CA VAL A 170 43.93 0.82 4.97
C VAL A 170 44.95 1.82 5.51
N ALA A 171 44.61 2.56 6.56
CA ALA A 171 45.48 3.55 7.17
C ALA A 171 46.76 2.93 7.74
N LYS A 172 46.67 1.78 8.41
CA LYS A 172 47.84 1.00 8.86
C LYS A 172 48.73 0.56 7.69
N ARG A 173 48.14 0.09 6.58
CA ARG A 173 48.89 -0.29 5.36
C ARG A 173 49.58 0.91 4.70
N GLN A 174 48.98 2.09 4.78
CA GLN A 174 49.52 3.35 4.28
C GLN A 174 50.58 3.97 5.24
N GLY A 175 50.89 3.31 6.36
CA GLY A 175 51.93 3.77 7.28
C GLY A 175 51.53 4.92 8.21
N LEU A 176 50.23 5.17 8.40
CA LEU A 176 49.78 6.17 9.37
C LEU A 176 50.17 5.76 10.80
N THR A 177 50.50 6.75 11.63
CA THR A 177 50.76 6.56 13.05
C THR A 177 49.49 6.09 13.77
N ALA A 178 49.66 5.44 14.93
CA ALA A 178 48.54 4.97 15.73
C ALA A 178 47.57 6.11 16.12
N GLU A 179 48.09 7.30 16.40
CA GLU A 179 47.29 8.50 16.66
C GLU A 179 46.52 8.96 15.42
N GLY A 180 47.15 8.97 14.24
CA GLY A 180 46.47 9.32 12.99
C GLY A 180 45.33 8.36 12.67
N VAL A 181 45.55 7.05 12.87
CA VAL A 181 44.52 6.02 12.70
C VAL A 181 43.37 6.22 13.70
N ALA A 182 43.68 6.55 14.96
CA ALA A 182 42.66 6.81 15.99
C ALA A 182 41.86 8.10 15.70
N ALA A 183 42.49 9.13 15.13
CA ALA A 183 41.82 10.35 14.70
C ALA A 183 40.85 10.09 13.53
N PHE A 184 41.30 9.37 12.49
CA PHE A 184 40.42 8.98 11.36
C PHE A 184 39.23 8.14 11.81
N LYS A 185 39.45 7.22 12.76
CA LYS A 185 38.40 6.36 13.30
C LYS A 185 37.32 7.15 14.05
N ARG A 186 37.74 8.14 14.85
CA ARG A 186 36.83 9.04 15.58
C ARG A 186 35.97 9.88 14.63
N GLU A 187 36.57 10.39 13.56
CA GLU A 187 35.87 11.17 12.54
C GLU A 187 34.80 10.34 11.81
N ILE A 188 35.12 9.11 11.40
CA ILE A 188 34.17 8.20 10.73
C ILE A 188 33.00 7.84 11.65
N LEU A 189 33.27 7.68 12.94
CA LEU A 189 32.26 7.35 13.94
C LEU A 189 31.47 8.58 14.44
N GLY A 190 31.88 9.79 14.06
CA GLY A 190 31.27 11.04 14.52
C GLY A 190 31.42 11.27 16.03
N ILE A 191 32.48 10.75 16.64
CA ILE A 191 32.76 10.85 18.07
C ILE A 191 33.93 11.82 18.24
N ALA A 192 33.66 13.09 18.56
CA ALA A 192 34.69 14.09 18.87
C ALA A 192 35.34 13.79 20.23
#